data_AF-A0A2V8V496-F1
#
_entry.id   AF-A0A2V8V496-F1
#
_cell.length_a   1.000
_cell.length_b   1.000
_cell.length_c   1.000
_cell.angle_alpha   90.00
_cell.angle_beta   90.00
_cell.angle_gamma   90.00
#
_symmetry.space_group_name_H-M   'P 1'
#
loop_
_entity.id
_entity.type
_entity.pdbx_description
1 polymer ?
#
loop_
_entity_poly.entity_id
_entity_poly.type
_entity_poly.pdbx_seq_one_letter_code
_entity_poly.pdbx_strand_id
1 'polypeptide(L)'
;MPAQREEILSKMGATPQRVAVSAIEGMLALEAPKPGETYSLPVMAIMMATPDRAGYEAQLRAVFPNLRKYEKWKGSGHFLMMESPDRFNRVLEEFLAGL
;
A
#
# COMPACT_ATOMS: atom_id res chain seq x y z
N MET A 1 -15.38 -19.06 -1.58
CA MET A 1 -15.80 -20.47 -1.36
C MET A 1 -14.67 -21.24 -0.66
N PRO A 2 -14.95 -22.23 0.20
CA PRO A 2 -13.94 -22.97 0.96
C PRO A 2 -12.82 -23.57 0.09
N ALA A 3 -13.17 -24.13 -1.08
CA ALA A 3 -12.21 -24.75 -2.00
C ALA A 3 -11.16 -23.75 -2.57
N GLN A 4 -11.57 -22.51 -2.86
CA GLN A 4 -10.64 -21.47 -3.34
C GLN A 4 -9.62 -21.08 -2.27
N ARG A 5 -10.08 -21.02 -1.01
CA ARG A 5 -9.20 -20.70 0.13
C ARG A 5 -8.16 -21.81 0.33
N GLU A 6 -8.57 -23.07 0.22
CA GLU A 6 -7.67 -24.22 0.34
C GLU A 6 -6.65 -24.26 -0.80
N GLU A 7 -7.08 -23.99 -2.03
CA GLU A 7 -6.19 -23.90 -3.19
C GLU A 7 -5.14 -22.79 -3.01
N ILE A 8 -5.54 -21.60 -2.54
CA ILE A 8 -4.63 -20.49 -2.25
C ILE A 8 -3.61 -20.90 -1.19
N LEU A 9 -4.06 -21.48 -0.07
CA LEU A 9 -3.16 -21.89 1.01
C LEU A 9 -2.18 -22.98 0.56
N SER A 10 -2.64 -23.93 -0.26
CA SER A 10 -1.80 -24.97 -0.85
C SER A 10 -0.70 -24.35 -1.72
N LYS A 11 -1.05 -23.41 -2.60
CA LYS A 11 -0.08 -22.71 -3.45
C LYS A 11 0.90 -21.87 -2.64
N MET A 12 0.42 -21.15 -1.62
CA MET A 12 1.28 -20.39 -0.72
C MET A 12 2.30 -21.30 -0.02
N GLY A 13 1.85 -22.43 0.54
CA GLY A 13 2.71 -23.41 1.20
C GLY A 13 3.70 -24.12 0.25
N ALA A 14 3.35 -24.27 -1.02
CA ALA A 14 4.21 -24.85 -2.05
C ALA A 14 5.24 -23.86 -2.63
N THR A 15 5.21 -22.58 -2.23
CA THR A 15 6.13 -21.56 -2.75
C THR A 15 7.58 -21.96 -2.45
N PRO A 16 8.47 -22.04 -3.47
CA PRO A 16 9.87 -22.40 -3.23
C PRO A 16 10.53 -21.44 -2.24
N GLN A 17 11.29 -21.97 -1.29
CA GLN A 17 11.92 -21.18 -0.21
C GLN A 17 12.74 -20.00 -0.74
N ARG A 18 13.48 -20.18 -1.85
CA ARG A 18 14.24 -19.10 -2.49
C ARG A 18 13.38 -17.88 -2.86
N VAL A 19 12.13 -18.09 -3.22
CA VAL A 19 11.18 -17.02 -3.59
C VAL A 19 10.75 -16.26 -2.35
N ALA A 20 10.46 -16.97 -1.26
CA ALA A 20 10.12 -16.36 0.02
C ALA A 20 11.31 -15.54 0.58
N VAL A 21 12.52 -16.09 0.53
CA VAL A 21 13.75 -15.39 0.93
C VAL A 21 13.95 -14.13 0.10
N SER A 22 13.88 -14.23 -1.24
CA SER A 22 14.06 -13.06 -2.10
C SER A 22 12.99 -11.98 -1.88
N ALA A 23 11.76 -12.37 -1.52
CA ALA A 23 10.70 -11.41 -1.22
C ALA A 23 11.00 -10.64 0.07
N ILE A 24 11.46 -11.33 1.12
CA ILE A 24 11.85 -10.69 2.39
C ILE A 24 13.07 -9.81 2.18
N GLU A 25 14.11 -10.29 1.50
CA GLU A 25 15.31 -9.52 1.19
C GLU A 25 14.97 -8.25 0.41
N GLY A 26 14.11 -8.36 -0.61
CA GLY A 26 13.65 -7.22 -1.39
C GLY A 26 12.89 -6.19 -0.54
N MET A 27 12.03 -6.64 0.38
CA MET A 27 11.33 -5.74 1.31
C MET A 27 12.30 -5.01 2.25
N LEU A 28 13.34 -5.69 2.73
CA LEU A 28 14.35 -5.12 3.63
C LEU A 28 15.36 -4.22 2.93
N ALA A 29 15.58 -4.43 1.62
CA ALA A 29 16.47 -3.62 0.80
C ALA A 29 15.86 -2.27 0.37
N LEU A 30 14.57 -2.03 0.61
CA LEU A 30 13.93 -0.75 0.30
C LEU A 30 14.48 0.34 1.23
N GLU A 31 15.26 1.25 0.65
CA GLU A 31 15.74 2.43 1.35
C GLU A 31 14.62 3.45 1.51
N ALA A 32 14.47 3.99 2.72
CA ALA A 32 13.62 5.14 2.93
C ALA A 32 14.19 6.37 2.20
N PRO A 33 13.35 7.32 1.78
CA PRO A 33 13.80 8.60 1.25
C PRO A 33 14.84 9.24 2.19
N LYS A 34 15.93 9.74 1.61
CA LYS A 34 17.00 10.40 2.38
C LYS A 34 16.48 11.72 2.97
N PRO A 35 17.09 12.24 4.06
CA PRO A 35 16.69 13.52 4.62
C PRO A 35 16.70 14.65 3.58
N GLY A 36 15.56 15.31 3.39
CA GLY A 36 15.38 16.40 2.42
C GLY A 36 15.11 15.95 0.98
N GLU A 37 15.09 14.64 0.70
CA GLU A 37 14.72 14.12 -0.61
C GLU A 37 13.23 14.32 -0.87
N THR A 38 12.89 14.84 -2.06
CA THR A 38 11.51 15.11 -2.45
C THR A 38 11.22 14.63 -3.87
N TYR A 39 9.98 14.24 -4.11
CA TYR A 39 9.49 13.76 -5.40
C TYR A 39 8.27 14.58 -5.84
N SER A 40 8.38 15.26 -6.99
CA SER A 40 7.37 16.22 -7.48
C SER A 40 6.22 15.62 -8.29
N LEU A 41 6.26 14.31 -8.52
CA LEU A 41 5.20 13.57 -9.24
C LEU A 41 3.87 13.70 -8.49
N PRO A 42 2.72 13.70 -9.19
CA PRO A 42 1.42 13.56 -8.54
C PRO A 42 1.35 12.25 -7.77
N VAL A 43 1.07 12.32 -6.46
CA VAL A 43 0.98 11.13 -5.60
C VAL A 43 -0.40 11.04 -4.95
N MET A 44 -0.89 9.81 -4.81
CA MET A 44 -2.00 9.44 -3.95
C MET A 44 -1.54 8.36 -2.96
N ALA A 45 -1.93 8.49 -1.71
CA ALA A 45 -1.70 7.47 -0.68
C ALA A 45 -3.03 7.07 -0.01
N ILE A 46 -3.31 5.77 0.02
CA ILE A 46 -4.47 5.18 0.70
C ILE A 46 -3.95 4.26 1.80
N MET A 47 -4.29 4.57 3.05
CA MET A 47 -3.75 3.89 4.22
C MET A 47 -4.87 3.24 5.01
N MET A 48 -4.62 2.06 5.59
CA MET A 48 -5.45 1.60 6.71
C MET A 48 -5.33 2.58 7.89
N ALA A 49 -6.45 2.88 8.54
CA ALA A 49 -6.45 3.77 9.70
C ALA A 49 -5.96 3.01 10.94
N THR A 50 -4.70 3.21 11.30
CA THR A 50 -4.11 2.67 12.54
C THR A 50 -3.78 3.79 13.54
N PRO A 51 -3.99 3.58 14.86
CA PRO A 51 -3.71 4.58 15.89
C PRO A 51 -2.23 4.98 15.99
N ASP A 52 -1.32 4.09 15.59
CA ASP A 52 0.14 4.21 15.71
C ASP A 52 0.81 5.09 14.63
N ARG A 53 0.03 5.67 13.71
CA ARG A 53 0.53 6.50 12.59
C ARG A 53 0.24 8.00 12.75
N ALA A 54 0.35 8.51 13.97
CA ALA A 54 0.33 9.95 14.20
C ALA A 54 1.49 10.63 13.45
N GLY A 55 1.22 11.73 12.75
CA GLY A 55 2.24 12.47 11.97
C GLY A 55 2.66 11.86 10.63
N TYR A 56 2.19 10.65 10.29
CA TYR A 56 2.62 9.97 9.05
C TYR A 56 2.22 10.73 7.77
N GLU A 57 1.04 11.37 7.75
CA GLU A 57 0.65 12.21 6.62
C GLU A 57 1.59 13.41 6.43
N ALA A 58 2.01 14.05 7.51
CA ALA A 58 2.95 15.16 7.44
C ALA A 58 4.31 14.71 6.89
N GLN A 59 4.78 13.52 7.29
CA GLN A 59 5.99 12.91 6.72
C GLN A 59 5.83 12.64 5.22
N LEU A 60 4.70 12.07 4.79
CA LEU A 60 4.43 11.86 3.37
C LEU A 60 4.40 13.17 2.58
N ARG A 61 3.79 14.23 3.12
CA ARG A 61 3.76 15.55 2.46
C ARG A 61 5.15 16.20 2.36
N ALA A 62 6.04 15.92 3.31
CA ALA A 62 7.43 16.39 3.25
C ALA A 62 8.21 15.72 2.11
N VAL A 63 7.99 14.41 1.88
CA VAL A 63 8.65 13.64 0.80
C VAL A 63 7.97 13.87 -0.56
N PHE A 64 6.64 14.03 -0.57
CA PHE A 64 5.83 14.21 -1.77
C PHE A 64 5.09 15.56 -1.72
N PRO A 65 5.74 16.68 -2.13
CA PRO A 65 5.11 18.00 -2.13
C PRO A 65 3.82 18.08 -2.97
N ASN A 66 3.69 17.20 -3.96
CA ASN A 66 2.52 17.06 -4.83
C ASN A 66 1.64 15.85 -4.43
N LEU A 67 1.49 15.61 -3.13
CA LEU A 67 0.53 14.65 -2.59
C LEU A 67 -0.90 15.19 -2.76
N ARG A 68 -1.53 14.85 -3.90
CA ARG A 68 -2.86 15.32 -4.28
C ARG A 68 -3.96 14.71 -3.43
N LYS A 69 -3.81 13.46 -2.98
CA LYS A 69 -4.83 12.75 -2.21
C LYS A 69 -4.22 11.86 -1.13
N TYR A 70 -4.76 11.97 0.08
CA TYR A 70 -4.38 11.14 1.22
C TYR A 70 -5.65 10.64 1.91
N GLU A 71 -5.83 9.32 2.02
CA GLU A 71 -6.98 8.72 2.67
C GLU A 71 -6.56 7.77 3.80
N LYS A 72 -7.31 7.80 4.91
CA LYS A 72 -7.23 6.80 5.99
C LYS A 72 -8.55 6.04 6.08
N TRP A 73 -8.51 4.73 5.89
CA TRP A 73 -9.70 3.89 5.89
C TRP A 73 -9.81 3.10 7.18
N LYS A 74 -10.81 3.43 8.00
CA LYS A 74 -11.15 2.67 9.21
C LYS A 74 -11.80 1.35 8.82
N GLY A 75 -11.39 0.28 9.49
CA GLY A 75 -11.93 -1.07 9.27
C GLY A 75 -11.32 -1.82 8.09
N SER A 76 -10.41 -1.21 7.34
CA SER A 76 -9.62 -1.89 6.30
C SER A 76 -8.29 -2.40 6.86
N GLY A 77 -7.83 -3.53 6.36
CA GLY A 77 -6.52 -4.13 6.62
C GLY A 77 -5.47 -3.76 5.58
N HIS A 78 -4.41 -4.56 5.53
CA HIS A 78 -3.28 -4.35 4.63
C HIS A 78 -3.68 -4.47 3.15
N PHE A 79 -4.66 -5.33 2.84
CA PHE A 79 -5.14 -5.58 1.49
C PHE A 79 -6.44 -4.82 1.19
N LEU A 80 -6.48 -3.52 1.53
CA LEU A 80 -7.66 -2.66 1.39
C LEU A 80 -8.29 -2.66 -0.02
N MET A 81 -7.47 -2.88 -1.05
CA MET A 81 -7.93 -2.96 -2.44
C MET A 81 -8.77 -4.22 -2.71
N MET A 82 -8.54 -5.30 -1.95
CA MET A 82 -9.33 -6.53 -2.05
C MET A 82 -10.52 -6.53 -1.09
N GLU A 83 -10.39 -5.88 0.07
CA GLU A 83 -11.44 -5.82 1.08
C GLU A 83 -12.56 -4.84 0.70
N SER A 84 -12.24 -3.79 -0.06
CA SER A 84 -13.20 -2.77 -0.51
C SER A 84 -12.91 -2.34 -1.94
N PRO A 85 -13.02 -3.25 -2.93
CA PRO A 85 -12.60 -3.01 -4.30
C PRO A 85 -13.35 -1.85 -4.95
N ASP A 86 -14.66 -1.74 -4.75
CA ASP A 86 -15.47 -0.66 -5.33
C ASP A 86 -15.09 0.71 -4.77
N ARG A 87 -14.70 0.78 -3.50
CA ARG A 87 -14.22 2.00 -2.87
C ARG A 87 -12.84 2.37 -3.43
N PHE A 88 -11.96 1.40 -3.57
CA PHE A 88 -10.61 1.58 -4.09
C PHE A 88 -10.61 2.04 -5.54
N ASN A 89 -11.35 1.35 -6.40
CA ASN A 89 -11.42 1.67 -7.82
C ASN A 89 -11.96 3.08 -8.04
N ARG A 90 -13.02 3.48 -7.32
CA ARG A 90 -13.56 4.85 -7.41
C ARG A 90 -12.56 5.91 -7.02
N VAL A 91 -11.88 5.72 -5.88
CA VAL A 91 -10.88 6.67 -5.37
C VAL A 91 -9.70 6.79 -6.35
N LEU A 92 -9.31 5.68 -6.97
CA LEU A 92 -8.28 5.63 -7.99
C LEU A 92 -8.71 6.33 -9.28
N GLU A 93 -9.92 6.07 -9.78
CA GLU A 93 -10.48 6.71 -10.96
C GLU A 93 -10.56 8.23 -10.79
N GLU A 94 -11.04 8.71 -9.64
CA GLU A 94 -11.07 10.14 -9.30
C GLU A 94 -9.68 10.78 -9.33
N PHE A 95 -8.67 10.10 -8.80
CA PHE A 95 -7.30 10.57 -8.83
C PHE A 95 -6.77 10.66 -10.27
N LEU A 96 -6.98 9.61 -11.06
CA LEU A 96 -6.53 9.53 -12.45
C LEU A 96 -7.22 10.57 -13.36
N ALA A 97 -8.52 10.80 -13.18
CA ALA A 97 -9.27 11.80 -13.93
C ALA A 97 -8.83 13.25 -13.60
N GLY A 98 -8.23 13.45 -12.43
CA GLY A 98 -7.72 14.74 -11.97
C GLY A 98 -6.21 14.94 -12.16
N LEU A 99 -5.53 14.07 -12.91
CA LEU A 99 -4.11 14.22 -13.25
C LEU A 99 -3.88 15.33 -14.27
#